data_AF-A0A938R4E2-F1
#
_entry.id   AF-A0A938R4E2-F1
#
_cell.length_a   1.000
_cell.length_b   1.000
_cell.length_c   1.000
_cell.angle_alpha   90.00
_cell.angle_beta   90.00
_cell.angle_gamma   90.00
#
_symmetry.space_group_name_H-M   'P 1'
#
loop_
_entity.id
_entity.type
_entity.pdbx_description
1 polymer ?
#
loop_
_entity_poly.entity_id
_entity_poly.type
_entity_poly.pdbx_seq_one_letter_code
_entity_poly.pdbx_strand_id
1 'polypeptide(L)'
;MSNKNCSRREFIRNLSVTALAGLSLPLLSSCSKEEVEDFLQKHFLEMTDEEKKQVIAKLERRYLEQFGRKFQISTKEALPETLWGYGLELSRCIGCRRCVYACANENNTSRYARQIHWIRVLRLKRGNLINLEDSEHYYTPETVPEKGFIYLP
;
A
#
# COMPACT_ATOMS: atom_id res chain seq x y z
N MET A 1 -22.84 19.30 7.68
CA MET A 1 -21.69 20.20 7.47
C MET A 1 -20.72 19.49 6.55
N SER A 2 -20.58 19.97 5.31
CA SER A 2 -19.75 19.33 4.29
C SER A 2 -18.27 19.48 4.66
N ASN A 3 -17.62 18.39 5.09
CA ASN A 3 -16.16 18.33 5.29
C ASN A 3 -15.48 18.57 3.94
N LYS A 4 -15.14 19.82 3.64
CA LYS A 4 -14.22 20.16 2.55
C LYS A 4 -12.81 19.83 3.03
N ASN A 5 -12.41 18.58 2.90
CA ASN A 5 -11.04 18.17 3.16
C ASN A 5 -10.17 18.70 2.02
N CYS A 6 -9.29 19.64 2.34
CA CYS A 6 -8.31 20.22 1.43
C CYS A 6 -7.29 19.12 1.05
N SER A 7 -7.66 18.25 0.10
CA SER A 7 -6.80 17.12 -0.29
C SER A 7 -5.63 17.60 -1.14
N ARG A 8 -4.48 16.90 -1.12
CA ARG A 8 -3.34 17.17 -2.00
C ARG A 8 -3.74 17.35 -3.47
N ARG A 9 -4.72 16.57 -3.94
CA ARG A 9 -5.26 16.67 -5.30
C ARG A 9 -6.00 17.99 -5.52
N GLU A 10 -6.82 18.42 -4.56
CA GLU A 10 -7.53 19.70 -4.65
C GLU A 10 -6.59 20.89 -4.53
N PHE A 11 -5.56 20.82 -3.69
CA PHE A 11 -4.51 21.82 -3.61
C PHE A 11 -3.80 22.00 -4.95
N ILE A 12 -3.32 20.90 -5.58
CA ILE A 12 -2.65 20.96 -6.89
C ILE A 12 -3.60 21.48 -7.97
N ARG A 13 -4.87 21.02 -7.98
CA ARG A 13 -5.90 21.50 -8.90
C ARG A 13 -6.15 22.99 -8.74
N ASN A 14 -6.16 23.50 -7.51
CA ASN A 14 -6.40 24.91 -7.26
C ASN A 14 -5.15 25.74 -7.58
N LEU A 15 -3.95 25.26 -7.26
CA LEU A 15 -2.68 25.91 -7.59
C LEU A 15 -2.51 26.14 -9.10
N SER A 16 -2.88 25.16 -9.93
CA SER A 16 -2.82 25.29 -11.39
C SER A 16 -3.84 26.28 -11.95
N VAL A 17 -4.98 26.47 -11.27
CA VAL A 17 -5.98 27.47 -11.64
C VAL A 17 -5.56 28.88 -11.21
N THR A 18 -4.90 29.03 -10.06
CA THR A 18 -4.48 30.35 -9.53
C THR A 18 -3.16 30.85 -10.12
N ALA A 19 -2.28 29.98 -10.64
CA ALA A 19 -1.02 30.41 -11.27
C ALA A 19 -1.22 31.24 -12.56
N LEU A 20 -2.39 31.13 -13.21
CA LEU A 20 -2.75 31.95 -14.39
C LEU A 20 -3.26 33.35 -14.03
N ALA A 21 -3.61 33.60 -12.76
CA ALA A 21 -4.05 34.90 -12.26
C ALA A 21 -3.04 35.41 -11.24
N GLY A 22 -2.02 36.12 -11.72
CA GLY A 22 -0.85 36.53 -10.95
C GLY A 22 -1.15 37.06 -9.55
N LEU A 23 -0.33 36.61 -8.60
CA LEU A 23 -0.16 37.10 -7.22
C LEU A 23 -1.42 37.15 -6.35
N SER A 24 -1.56 36.14 -5.47
CA SER A 24 -1.70 36.40 -4.04
C SER A 24 -1.50 35.12 -3.24
N LEU A 25 -1.20 35.28 -1.95
CA LEU A 25 -0.93 34.24 -0.94
C LEU A 25 -2.18 33.52 -0.32
N PRO A 26 -3.45 33.55 -0.82
CA PRO A 26 -4.56 32.97 -0.06
C PRO A 26 -4.77 31.47 -0.35
N LEU A 27 -3.76 30.76 -0.89
CA LEU A 27 -3.85 29.33 -1.20
C LEU A 27 -4.19 28.44 0.01
N LEU A 28 -4.03 28.96 1.23
CA LEU A 28 -4.21 28.22 2.48
C LEU A 28 -5.29 28.81 3.40
N SER A 29 -5.94 29.92 3.05
CA SER A 29 -6.94 30.56 3.94
C SER A 29 -8.21 29.72 4.13
N SER A 30 -8.49 28.82 3.18
CA SER A 30 -9.61 27.87 3.25
C SER A 30 -9.24 26.53 3.88
N CYS A 31 -7.97 26.30 4.23
CA CYS A 31 -7.51 25.03 4.81
C CYS A 31 -7.19 25.24 6.29
N SER A 32 -7.53 24.25 7.12
CA SER A 32 -7.17 24.27 8.54
C SER A 32 -5.65 24.21 8.69
N LYS A 33 -5.11 24.76 9.80
CA LYS A 33 -3.67 24.68 10.10
C LYS A 33 -3.13 23.24 9.99
N GLU A 34 -3.94 22.27 10.40
CA GLU A 34 -3.58 20.86 10.38
C GLU A 34 -3.41 20.31 8.95
N GLU A 35 -4.28 20.71 8.02
CA GLU A 35 -4.21 20.31 6.60
C GLU A 35 -3.01 20.96 5.89
N VAL A 36 -2.68 22.20 6.24
CA VAL A 36 -1.48 22.89 5.73
C VAL A 36 -0.21 22.18 6.20
N GLU A 37 -0.14 21.83 7.48
CA GLU A 37 0.98 21.09 8.04
C GLU A 37 1.12 19.70 7.40
N ASP A 38 0.02 18.97 7.22
CA ASP A 38 0.04 17.66 6.55
C ASP A 38 0.51 17.78 5.09
N PHE A 39 0.19 18.88 4.42
CA PHE A 39 0.65 19.13 3.05
C PHE A 39 2.16 19.41 2.98
N LEU A 40 2.66 20.23 3.90
CA LEU A 40 4.07 20.64 3.99
C LEU A 40 4.96 19.63 4.71
N GLN A 41 4.38 18.55 5.25
CA GLN A 41 5.11 17.49 5.92
C GLN A 41 6.22 16.92 5.01
N LYS A 42 7.46 16.93 5.53
CA LYS A 42 8.63 16.35 4.85
C LYS A 42 8.49 14.85 4.64
N HIS A 43 9.30 14.29 3.75
CA HIS A 43 9.41 12.83 3.66
C HIS A 43 9.96 12.26 4.98
N PHE A 44 9.42 11.12 5.45
CA PHE A 44 9.75 10.57 6.78
C PHE A 44 11.26 10.32 6.98
N LEU A 45 11.97 9.93 5.91
CA LEU A 45 13.43 9.69 5.96
C LEU A 45 14.25 10.98 6.09
N GLU A 46 13.67 12.14 5.78
CA GLU A 46 14.32 13.45 5.84
C GLU A 46 14.01 14.20 7.15
N MET A 47 13.17 13.61 8.01
CA MET A 47 12.78 14.21 9.28
C MET A 47 13.83 14.00 10.36
N THR A 48 13.99 15.00 11.23
CA THR A 48 14.70 14.84 12.50
C THR A 48 13.90 13.95 13.46
N ASP A 49 14.54 13.40 14.49
CA ASP A 49 13.85 12.54 15.46
C ASP A 49 12.76 13.29 16.23
N GLU A 50 12.94 14.59 16.44
CA GLU A 50 11.97 15.49 17.06
C GLU A 50 10.77 15.73 16.14
N GLU A 51 11.01 15.95 14.84
CA GLU A 51 9.94 16.04 13.83
C GLU A 51 9.14 14.72 13.77
N LYS A 52 9.82 13.56 13.78
CA LYS A 52 9.16 12.25 13.81
C LYS A 52 8.28 12.08 15.05
N LYS A 53 8.78 12.42 16.25
CA LYS A 53 8.01 12.34 17.52
C LYS A 53 6.74 13.20 17.47
N GLN A 54 6.84 14.42 16.93
CA GLN A 54 5.68 15.33 16.80
C GLN A 54 4.62 14.75 15.86
N VAL A 55 5.05 14.21 14.72
CA VAL A 55 4.15 13.56 13.75
C VAL A 55 3.47 12.34 14.36
N ILE A 56 4.20 11.50 15.10
CA ILE A 56 3.64 10.34 15.80
C ILE A 56 2.54 10.78 16.77
N ALA A 57 2.84 11.74 17.66
CA ALA A 57 1.86 12.21 18.65
C ALA A 57 0.61 12.79 17.99
N LYS A 58 0.79 13.52 16.87
CA LYS A 58 -0.31 14.05 16.06
C LYS A 58 -1.18 12.93 15.49
N LEU A 59 -0.56 11.88 14.92
CA LEU A 59 -1.27 10.73 14.36
C LEU A 59 -1.99 9.91 15.44
N GLU A 60 -1.36 9.66 16.59
CA GLU A 60 -1.98 8.94 17.71
C GLU A 60 -3.23 9.66 18.23
N ARG A 61 -3.16 10.99 18.37
CA ARG A 61 -4.33 11.82 18.73
C ARG A 61 -5.43 11.71 17.68
N ARG A 62 -5.07 11.87 16.39
CA ARG A 62 -6.02 11.79 15.28
C ARG A 62 -6.73 10.44 15.22
N TYR A 63 -5.99 9.34 15.39
CA TYR A 63 -6.58 8.00 15.37
C TYR A 63 -7.42 7.71 16.62
N LEU A 64 -7.06 8.28 17.78
CA LEU A 64 -7.92 8.24 18.96
C LEU A 64 -9.26 8.94 18.71
N GLU A 65 -9.25 10.12 18.11
CA GLU A 65 -10.47 10.87 17.76
C GLU A 65 -11.31 10.14 16.70
N GLN A 66 -10.67 9.60 15.67
CA GLN A 66 -11.36 8.96 14.55
C GLN A 66 -11.94 7.58 14.89
N PHE A 67 -11.20 6.76 15.63
CA PHE A 67 -11.56 5.35 15.88
C PHE A 67 -11.93 5.06 17.33
N GLY A 68 -11.78 6.03 18.24
CA GLY A 68 -12.06 5.85 19.68
C GLY A 68 -11.10 4.87 20.37
N ARG A 69 -9.93 4.58 19.78
CA ARG A 69 -8.95 3.62 20.29
C ARG A 69 -7.57 4.26 20.38
N LYS A 70 -6.83 3.96 21.44
CA LYS A 70 -5.42 4.39 21.56
C LYS A 70 -4.56 3.52 20.64
N PHE A 71 -3.82 4.16 19.74
CA PHE A 71 -2.82 3.50 18.90
C PHE A 71 -1.43 3.79 19.45
N GLN A 72 -0.51 2.85 19.25
CA GLN A 72 0.91 3.05 19.52
C GLN A 72 1.64 2.94 18.19
N ILE A 73 2.25 4.03 17.74
CA ILE A 73 2.96 4.09 16.46
C ILE A 73 4.46 3.95 16.72
N SER A 74 5.07 2.92 16.14
CA SER A 74 6.51 2.67 16.26
C SER A 74 7.27 3.19 15.04
N THR A 75 8.43 3.80 15.28
CA THR A 75 9.42 4.17 14.26
C THR A 75 10.68 3.33 14.36
N LYS A 76 10.55 2.08 14.83
CA LYS A 76 11.67 1.17 14.98
C LYS A 76 12.40 1.02 13.64
N GLU A 77 13.68 1.34 13.65
CA GLU A 77 14.52 1.22 12.46
C GLU A 77 14.78 -0.24 12.11
N ALA A 78 15.25 -0.46 10.87
CA ALA A 78 15.75 -1.75 10.47
C ALA A 78 16.95 -2.14 11.35
N LEU A 79 17.08 -3.44 11.64
CA LEU A 79 18.24 -3.94 12.36
C LEU A 79 19.51 -3.74 11.51
N PRO A 80 20.61 -3.23 12.10
CA PRO A 80 21.85 -3.00 11.36
C PRO A 80 22.40 -4.32 10.81
N GLU A 81 23.08 -4.25 9.67
CA GLU A 81 23.76 -5.38 9.02
C GLU A 81 22.87 -6.60 8.72
N THR A 82 21.55 -6.41 8.65
CA THR A 82 20.60 -7.50 8.40
C THR A 82 20.38 -7.71 6.90
N LEU A 83 20.63 -8.94 6.43
CA LEU A 83 20.28 -9.40 5.09
C LEU A 83 18.99 -10.21 5.12
N TRP A 84 18.01 -9.81 4.31
CA TRP A 84 16.77 -10.55 4.15
C TRP A 84 16.85 -11.44 2.92
N GLY A 85 16.57 -12.74 3.10
CA GLY A 85 16.50 -13.72 2.03
C GLY A 85 15.13 -14.38 1.97
N TYR A 86 14.69 -14.73 0.77
CA TYR A 86 13.45 -15.48 0.55
C TYR A 86 13.70 -16.58 -0.47
N GLY A 87 13.37 -17.82 -0.10
CA GLY A 87 13.55 -19.01 -0.94
C GLY A 87 12.22 -19.71 -1.15
N LEU A 88 11.93 -20.07 -2.40
CA LEU A 88 10.74 -20.81 -2.79
C LEU A 88 11.16 -22.16 -3.38
N GLU A 89 10.65 -23.25 -2.81
CA GLU A 89 10.83 -24.57 -3.39
C GLU A 89 9.74 -24.82 -4.43
N LEU A 90 10.10 -24.68 -5.71
CA LEU A 90 9.16 -24.71 -6.83
C LEU A 90 8.46 -26.07 -6.95
N SER A 91 9.14 -27.18 -6.62
CA SER A 91 8.56 -28.52 -6.73
C SER A 91 7.40 -28.78 -5.76
N ARG A 92 7.30 -27.99 -4.68
CA ARG A 92 6.24 -28.14 -3.66
C ARG A 92 5.03 -27.27 -3.90
N CYS A 93 5.09 -26.35 -4.86
CA CYS A 93 3.94 -25.52 -5.20
C CYS A 93 2.87 -26.34 -5.92
N ILE A 94 1.73 -26.54 -5.27
CA ILE A 94 0.60 -27.30 -5.83
C ILE A 94 -0.45 -26.41 -6.51
N GLY A 95 -0.29 -25.08 -6.47
CA GLY A 95 -1.31 -24.17 -7.02
C GLY A 95 -2.42 -23.75 -6.05
N CYS A 96 -2.29 -23.96 -4.74
CA CYS A 96 -3.41 -23.68 -3.82
C CYS A 96 -3.69 -22.18 -3.57
N ARG A 97 -2.79 -21.29 -3.99
CA ARG A 97 -2.90 -19.81 -3.86
C ARG A 97 -3.14 -19.29 -2.43
N ARG A 98 -3.00 -20.13 -1.40
CA ARG A 98 -3.13 -19.71 0.00
C ARG A 98 -2.10 -18.62 0.37
N CYS A 99 -0.89 -18.68 -0.19
CA CYS A 99 0.12 -17.63 -0.05
C CYS A 99 -0.37 -16.27 -0.56
N VAL A 100 -1.06 -16.24 -1.70
CA VAL A 100 -1.61 -15.01 -2.31
C VAL A 100 -2.63 -14.35 -1.39
N TYR A 101 -3.58 -15.14 -0.88
CA TYR A 101 -4.62 -14.64 0.02
C TYR A 101 -4.06 -14.25 1.39
N ALA A 102 -3.06 -14.99 1.90
CA ALA A 102 -2.36 -14.63 3.12
C ALA A 102 -1.64 -13.29 2.97
N CYS A 103 -0.92 -13.08 1.86
CA CYS A 103 -0.26 -11.80 1.55
C CYS A 103 -1.26 -10.65 1.47
N ALA A 104 -2.42 -10.85 0.82
CA ALA A 104 -3.46 -9.83 0.75
C ALA A 104 -4.09 -9.51 2.11
N ASN A 105 -4.27 -10.53 2.96
CA ASN A 105 -4.79 -10.37 4.30
C ASN A 105 -3.82 -9.59 5.20
N GLU A 106 -2.54 -9.96 5.19
CA GLU A 106 -1.49 -9.34 5.99
C GLU A 106 -1.26 -7.87 5.59
N ASN A 107 -1.20 -7.60 4.29
CA ASN A 107 -0.86 -6.27 3.77
C ASN A 107 -2.09 -5.38 3.54
N ASN A 108 -3.27 -5.82 4.00
CA ASN A 108 -4.53 -5.07 3.87
C ASN A 108 -4.82 -4.58 2.45
N THR A 109 -4.48 -5.38 1.44
CA THR A 109 -4.75 -5.01 0.05
C THR A 109 -6.25 -5.11 -0.25
N SER A 110 -6.71 -4.45 -1.32
CA SER A 110 -8.12 -4.49 -1.72
C SER A 110 -8.59 -5.92 -2.05
N ARG A 111 -9.70 -6.34 -1.43
CA ARG A 111 -10.27 -7.71 -1.52
C ARG A 111 -11.58 -7.81 -2.33
N TYR A 112 -12.28 -6.69 -2.56
CA TYR A 112 -13.67 -6.68 -3.03
C TYR A 112 -13.84 -6.14 -4.45
N ALA A 113 -13.77 -4.82 -4.65
CA ALA A 113 -14.06 -4.20 -5.96
C ALA A 113 -12.97 -4.48 -7.00
N ARG A 114 -11.70 -4.49 -6.58
CA ARG A 114 -10.55 -4.84 -7.41
C ARG A 114 -9.56 -5.60 -6.55
N GLN A 115 -9.42 -6.90 -6.78
CA GLN A 115 -8.45 -7.72 -6.03
C GLN A 115 -7.04 -7.27 -6.39
N ILE A 116 -6.29 -6.82 -5.39
CA ILE A 116 -4.89 -6.44 -5.54
C ILE A 116 -4.06 -7.50 -4.83
N HIS A 117 -3.35 -8.31 -5.61
CA HIS A 117 -2.43 -9.31 -5.13
C HIS A 117 -1.00 -8.90 -5.50
N TRP A 118 -0.11 -8.80 -4.51
CA TRP A 118 1.30 -8.49 -4.73
C TRP A 118 2.07 -9.68 -5.29
N ILE A 119 1.70 -10.89 -4.87
CA ILE A 119 2.26 -12.14 -5.36
C ILE A 119 1.21 -12.92 -6.16
N ARG A 120 1.65 -13.79 -7.07
CA ARG A 120 0.79 -14.58 -7.96
C ARG A 120 1.34 -15.98 -8.10
N VAL A 121 0.46 -16.97 -8.11
CA VAL A 121 0.82 -18.34 -8.47
C VAL A 121 0.35 -18.60 -9.89
N LEU A 122 1.25 -19.10 -10.73
CA LEU A 122 1.01 -19.36 -12.14
C LEU A 122 0.55 -20.81 -12.33
N ARG A 123 -0.47 -21.03 -13.17
CA ARG A 123 -0.86 -22.35 -13.67
C ARG A 123 -0.39 -22.49 -15.12
N LEU A 124 0.36 -23.54 -15.38
CA LEU A 124 0.99 -23.83 -16.68
C LEU A 124 0.56 -25.21 -17.18
N LYS A 125 0.26 -25.35 -18.47
CA LYS A 125 -0.05 -26.64 -19.08
C LYS A 125 1.22 -27.47 -19.27
N ARG A 126 1.20 -28.75 -18.89
CA ARG A 126 2.30 -29.71 -19.12
C ARG A 126 2.51 -29.95 -20.61
N GLY A 127 3.77 -30.07 -21.02
CA GLY A 127 4.15 -30.45 -22.39
C GLY A 127 4.70 -29.31 -23.24
N ASN A 128 4.58 -28.05 -22.81
CA ASN A 128 5.27 -26.93 -23.41
C ASN A 128 6.57 -26.64 -22.63
N LEU A 129 7.64 -26.22 -23.32
CA LEU A 129 8.76 -25.52 -22.68
C LEU A 129 8.16 -24.40 -21.83
N ILE A 130 8.63 -24.19 -20.58
CA ILE A 130 8.01 -23.25 -19.62
C ILE A 130 7.79 -21.89 -20.30
N ASN A 131 6.58 -21.68 -20.81
CA ASN A 131 6.16 -20.43 -21.43
C ASN A 131 5.33 -19.69 -20.41
N LEU A 132 5.94 -18.67 -19.80
CA LEU A 132 5.28 -17.85 -18.79
C LEU A 132 4.20 -16.94 -19.40
N GLU A 133 4.25 -16.66 -20.70
CA GLU A 133 3.26 -15.83 -21.38
C GLU A 133 1.89 -16.51 -21.45
N ASP A 134 1.87 -17.83 -21.62
CA ASP A 134 0.64 -18.63 -21.65
C ASP A 134 0.14 -19.02 -20.25
N SER A 135 0.72 -18.44 -19.20
CA SER A 135 0.39 -18.81 -17.83
C SER A 135 -0.94 -18.20 -17.35
N GLU A 136 -1.70 -18.98 -16.61
CA GLU A 136 -2.94 -18.51 -16.03
C GLU A 136 -2.73 -18.11 -14.57
N HIS A 137 -3.05 -16.86 -14.25
CA HIS A 137 -2.89 -16.30 -12.91
C HIS A 137 -4.12 -16.51 -12.01
N TYR A 138 -5.29 -16.72 -12.61
CA TYR A 138 -6.58 -16.69 -11.93
C TYR A 138 -7.40 -17.93 -12.27
N TYR A 139 -7.15 -19.01 -11.55
CA TYR A 139 -7.88 -20.27 -11.67
C TYR A 139 -8.61 -20.62 -10.37
N THR A 140 -9.73 -21.33 -10.49
CA THR A 140 -10.60 -21.76 -9.36
C THR A 140 -11.10 -23.20 -9.54
N PRO A 141 -10.20 -24.19 -9.67
CA PRO A 141 -10.60 -25.60 -9.72
C PRO A 141 -11.11 -26.06 -8.36
N GLU A 142 -11.92 -27.11 -8.34
CA GLU A 142 -12.40 -27.74 -7.10
C GLU A 142 -11.25 -28.30 -6.25
N THR A 143 -10.24 -28.88 -6.90
CA THR A 143 -9.07 -29.48 -6.26
C THR A 143 -7.79 -29.16 -7.01
N VAL A 144 -6.69 -29.02 -6.27
CA VAL A 144 -5.34 -28.85 -6.80
C VAL A 144 -4.39 -29.90 -6.19
N PRO A 145 -3.35 -30.36 -6.91
CA PRO A 145 -2.98 -29.98 -8.28
C PRO A 145 -3.85 -30.66 -9.34
N GLU A 146 -4.22 -29.94 -10.41
CA GLU A 146 -4.95 -30.52 -11.53
C GLU A 146 -4.04 -31.39 -12.43
N LYS A 147 -4.61 -32.47 -12.98
CA LYS A 147 -3.89 -33.32 -13.94
C LYS A 147 -3.57 -32.51 -15.20
N GLY A 148 -2.35 -32.67 -15.71
CA GLY A 148 -1.89 -31.97 -16.92
C GLY A 148 -1.41 -30.54 -16.68
N PHE A 149 -1.34 -30.08 -15.42
CA PHE A 149 -0.81 -28.76 -15.07
C PHE A 149 0.44 -28.84 -14.18
N ILE A 150 1.22 -27.76 -14.18
CA ILE A 150 2.33 -27.43 -13.29
C ILE A 150 2.03 -26.06 -12.70
N TYR A 151 2.43 -25.83 -11.45
CA TYR A 151 2.23 -24.56 -10.78
C TYR A 151 3.57 -23.95 -10.36
N LEU A 152 3.70 -22.64 -10.52
CA LEU A 152 4.86 -21.88 -10.06
C LEU A 152 4.41 -20.82 -9.05
N PRO A 153 4.99 -20.79 -7.84
CA PRO A 153 4.60 -19.88 -6.77
C PRO A 153 4.93 -18.42 -7.07
#